data_AF-A0A961C087-F1
#
_entry.id   AF-A0A961C087-F1
#
_cell.length_a   1.000
_cell.length_b   1.000
_cell.length_c   1.000
_cell.angle_alpha   90.00
_cell.angle_beta   90.00
_cell.angle_gamma   90.00
#
_symmetry.space_group_name_H-M   'P 1'
#
loop_
_entity.id
_entity.type
_entity.pdbx_description
1 polymer ?
#
loop_
_entity_poly.entity_id
_entity_poly.type
_entity_poly.pdbx_seq_one_letter_code
_entity_poly.pdbx_strand_id
1 'polypeptide(L)'
;EAAGELAPTAGEAGAPVYLAGLRLAGREVLVVGAGHVADRRVPRLLEAGARVRLISPTLSVRLRGLVRSGAEIAWEQRPYADGDVGSAWYVLAATNDPEVNARVAGAAEAARVFCVRADAARLGTAWTPAVERAAGLTVAVVGNRDPRRSVRVRDALLAALHD
;
A
#
# COMPACT_ATOMS: atom_id res chain seq x y z
N GLU A 1 -15.40 -30.01 -11.30
CA GLU A 1 -16.35 -28.87 -11.42
C GLU A 1 -15.54 -27.59 -11.40
N ALA A 2 -15.58 -26.84 -12.50
CA ALA A 2 -14.74 -25.67 -12.69
C ALA A 2 -15.31 -24.51 -11.87
N ALA A 3 -14.51 -24.00 -10.91
CA ALA A 3 -14.79 -22.75 -10.24
C ALA A 3 -14.79 -21.64 -11.29
N GLY A 4 -15.98 -21.10 -11.59
CA GLY A 4 -16.12 -19.92 -12.43
C GLY A 4 -15.46 -18.75 -11.74
N GLU A 5 -14.29 -18.36 -12.25
CA GLU A 5 -13.62 -17.12 -11.89
C GLU A 5 -14.46 -15.96 -12.43
N LEU A 6 -15.38 -15.47 -11.58
CA LEU A 6 -16.18 -14.29 -11.87
C LEU A 6 -15.23 -13.10 -11.89
N ALA A 7 -14.80 -12.70 -13.08
CA ALA A 7 -14.21 -11.39 -13.31
C ALA A 7 -15.16 -10.32 -12.71
N PRO A 8 -14.63 -9.31 -11.99
CA PRO A 8 -15.44 -8.30 -11.35
C PRO A 8 -16.36 -7.64 -12.39
N THR A 9 -17.67 -7.77 -12.19
CA THR A 9 -18.65 -7.18 -13.11
C THR A 9 -18.59 -5.66 -13.01
N ALA A 10 -18.89 -4.97 -14.11
CA ALA A 10 -18.74 -3.52 -14.27
C ALA A 10 -19.47 -2.63 -13.23
N GLY A 11 -20.26 -3.21 -12.31
CA GLY A 11 -20.88 -2.53 -11.17
C GLY A 11 -19.95 -2.25 -9.97
N GLU A 12 -18.82 -2.95 -9.81
CA GLU A 12 -17.91 -2.78 -8.65
C GLU A 12 -16.94 -1.59 -8.80
N ALA A 13 -16.73 -1.09 -10.03
CA ALA A 13 -15.81 0.01 -10.32
C ALA A 13 -16.31 1.41 -9.85
N GLY A 14 -17.45 1.48 -9.16
CA GLY A 14 -18.14 2.71 -8.76
C GLY A 14 -18.54 2.81 -7.29
N ALA A 15 -18.42 1.76 -6.49
CA ALA A 15 -18.73 1.84 -5.07
C ALA A 15 -17.72 2.75 -4.33
N PRO A 16 -18.17 3.61 -3.39
CA PRO A 16 -17.25 4.41 -2.61
C PRO A 16 -16.38 3.51 -1.73
N VAL A 17 -15.12 3.91 -1.52
CA VAL A 17 -14.26 3.21 -0.56
C VAL A 17 -14.81 3.37 0.85
N TYR A 18 -14.78 2.30 1.63
CA TYR A 18 -15.04 2.39 3.06
C TYR A 18 -13.79 2.92 3.78
N LEU A 19 -13.95 3.96 4.59
CA LEU A 19 -12.85 4.52 5.36
C LEU A 19 -12.70 3.76 6.68
N ALA A 20 -11.62 2.99 6.77
CA ALA A 20 -11.19 2.32 7.98
C ALA A 20 -9.73 2.60 8.26
N GLY A 21 -9.36 2.69 9.55
CA GLY A 21 -7.97 2.70 9.98
C GLY A 21 -7.40 1.29 10.10
N LEU A 22 -6.14 1.10 9.68
CA LEU A 22 -5.43 -0.17 9.84
C LEU A 22 -4.56 -0.13 11.11
N ARG A 23 -4.73 -1.13 11.99
CA ARG A 23 -3.81 -1.36 13.11
C ARG A 23 -2.77 -2.40 12.70
N LEU A 24 -1.57 -1.93 12.34
CA LEU A 24 -0.50 -2.76 11.78
C LEU A 24 0.58 -3.15 12.79
N ALA A 25 0.48 -2.71 14.05
CA ALA A 25 1.45 -3.04 15.10
C ALA A 25 1.70 -4.56 15.19
N GLY A 26 2.94 -4.98 14.96
CA GLY A 26 3.38 -6.37 14.98
C GLY A 26 2.89 -7.23 13.81
N ARG A 27 2.16 -6.65 12.85
CA ARG A 27 1.61 -7.38 11.69
C ARG A 27 2.55 -7.34 10.51
N GLU A 28 2.68 -8.46 9.83
CA GLU A 28 3.44 -8.53 8.58
C GLU A 28 2.73 -7.74 7.47
N VAL A 29 3.49 -6.88 6.80
CA VAL A 29 3.09 -6.16 5.60
C VAL A 29 4.07 -6.47 4.49
N LEU A 30 3.57 -7.03 3.39
CA LEU A 30 4.39 -7.28 2.21
C LEU A 30 4.46 -6.02 1.35
N VAL A 31 5.68 -5.64 0.96
CA VAL A 31 5.95 -4.59 -0.01
C VAL A 31 6.73 -5.20 -1.16
N VAL A 32 6.20 -5.09 -2.38
CA VAL A 32 6.85 -5.59 -3.60
C VAL A 32 7.31 -4.40 -4.42
N GLY A 33 8.62 -4.30 -4.64
CA GLY A 33 9.28 -3.16 -5.27
C GLY A 33 9.83 -2.14 -4.26
N ALA A 34 10.93 -1.48 -4.65
CA ALA A 34 11.69 -0.56 -3.80
C ALA A 34 11.93 0.81 -4.45
N GLY A 35 11.00 1.23 -5.32
CA GLY A 35 11.06 2.53 -6.00
C GLY A 35 10.53 3.69 -5.16
N HIS A 36 10.25 4.82 -5.82
CA HIS A 36 9.82 6.06 -5.16
C HIS A 36 8.50 5.92 -4.37
N VAL A 37 7.61 5.00 -4.78
CA VAL A 37 6.40 4.71 -4.02
C VAL A 37 6.74 4.06 -2.68
N ALA A 38 7.56 3.00 -2.71
CA ALA A 38 8.01 2.30 -1.51
C ALA A 38 8.78 3.23 -0.57
N ASP A 39 9.65 4.10 -1.10
CA ASP A 39 10.40 5.12 -0.32
C ASP A 39 9.50 6.00 0.56
N ARG A 40 8.30 6.32 0.07
CA ARG A 40 7.34 7.15 0.81
C ARG A 40 6.44 6.35 1.73
N ARG A 41 6.16 5.09 1.40
CA ARG A 41 5.17 4.26 2.09
C ARG A 41 5.79 3.42 3.21
N VAL A 42 6.97 2.83 2.99
CA VAL A 42 7.65 1.99 4.00
C VAL A 42 7.87 2.72 5.33
N PRO A 43 8.37 3.98 5.38
CA PRO A 43 8.50 4.70 6.65
C PRO A 43 7.18 4.83 7.42
N ARG A 44 6.08 5.13 6.71
CA ARG A 44 4.75 5.26 7.33
C ARG A 44 4.19 3.93 7.84
N LEU A 45 4.51 2.82 7.15
CA LEU A 45 4.15 1.48 7.61
C LEU A 45 4.92 1.12 8.89
N LEU A 46 6.22 1.43 8.93
CA LEU A 46 7.04 1.24 10.13
C LEU A 46 6.57 2.11 11.31
N GLU A 47 6.24 3.38 11.07
CA GLU A 47 5.63 4.27 12.07
C GLU A 47 4.31 3.70 12.62
N ALA A 48 3.56 2.95 11.81
CA ALA A 48 2.35 2.24 12.24
C ALA A 48 2.64 0.91 12.96
N GLY A 49 3.91 0.58 13.20
CA GLY A 49 4.37 -0.63 13.88
C GLY A 49 4.35 -1.89 13.02
N ALA A 50 4.25 -1.77 11.69
CA ALA A 50 4.27 -2.92 10.79
C ALA A 50 5.64 -3.60 10.79
N ARG A 51 5.62 -4.94 10.69
CA ARG A 51 6.80 -5.74 10.30
C ARG A 51 6.84 -5.79 8.78
N VAL A 52 7.71 -5.02 8.16
CA VAL A 52 7.75 -4.91 6.70
C VAL A 52 8.59 -6.05 6.12
N ARG A 53 7.99 -6.84 5.23
CA ARG A 53 8.74 -7.75 4.35
C ARG A 53 8.83 -7.11 2.97
N LEU A 54 10.03 -6.80 2.52
CA LEU A 54 10.30 -6.06 1.30
C LEU A 54 10.95 -7.00 0.27
N ILE A 55 10.27 -7.25 -0.85
CA ILE A 55 10.81 -8.05 -1.95
C ILE A 55 11.17 -7.11 -3.11
N SER A 56 12.45 -7.06 -3.47
CA SER A 56 12.91 -6.30 -4.64
C SER A 56 14.35 -6.70 -5.01
N PRO A 57 14.69 -6.81 -6.30
CA PRO A 57 16.07 -7.08 -6.74
C PRO A 57 17.07 -5.99 -6.31
N THR A 58 16.60 -4.76 -6.15
CA THR A 58 17.39 -3.59 -5.78
C THR A 58 16.69 -2.75 -4.72
N LEU A 59 17.44 -1.89 -4.03
CA LEU A 59 16.91 -0.88 -3.10
C LEU A 59 17.36 0.52 -3.52
N SER A 60 16.48 1.50 -3.30
CA SER A 60 16.86 2.90 -3.22
C SER A 60 17.88 3.15 -2.10
N VAL A 61 18.54 4.31 -2.14
CA VAL A 61 19.46 4.74 -1.06
C VAL A 61 18.72 4.84 0.28
N ARG A 62 17.50 5.37 0.27
CA ARG A 62 16.69 5.58 1.49
C ARG A 62 16.29 4.26 2.14
N LEU A 63 15.74 3.32 1.37
CA LEU A 63 15.34 2.01 1.89
C LEU A 63 16.56 1.21 2.36
N ARG A 64 17.69 1.31 1.64
CA ARG A 64 18.96 0.71 2.07
C ARG A 64 19.43 1.25 3.42
N GLY A 65 19.25 2.55 3.67
CA GLY A 65 19.52 3.17 4.97
C GLY A 65 18.66 2.58 6.08
N LEU A 66 17.35 2.44 5.85
CA LEU A 66 16.42 1.86 6.84
C LEU A 66 16.70 0.38 7.14
N VAL A 67 17.02 -0.40 6.11
CA VAL A 67 17.40 -1.81 6.30
C VAL A 67 18.68 -1.92 7.14
N ARG A 68 19.67 -1.06 6.88
CA ARG A 68 20.93 -1.05 7.63
C ARG A 68 20.81 -0.52 9.06
N SER A 69 19.83 0.34 9.35
CA SER A 69 19.63 0.89 10.68
C SER A 69 18.97 -0.10 11.64
N GLY A 70 18.63 -1.31 11.19
CA GLY A 70 17.92 -2.30 12.01
C GLY A 70 16.45 -1.97 12.22
N ALA A 71 15.83 -1.20 11.31
CA ALA A 71 14.38 -1.06 11.31
C ALA A 71 13.71 -2.44 11.12
N GLU A 72 12.44 -2.57 11.50
CA GLU A 72 11.60 -3.78 11.31
C GLU A 72 11.26 -4.01 9.82
N ILE A 73 12.30 -4.15 9.00
CA ILE A 73 12.26 -4.43 7.56
C ILE A 73 13.12 -5.67 7.29
N ALA A 74 12.49 -6.75 6.82
CA ALA A 74 13.19 -7.88 6.22
C ALA A 74 13.25 -7.66 4.69
N TRP A 75 14.44 -7.40 4.15
CA TRP A 75 14.64 -7.27 2.70
C TRP A 75 15.06 -8.60 2.08
N GLU A 76 14.30 -9.05 1.09
CA GLU A 76 14.62 -10.18 0.23
C GLU A 76 15.09 -9.66 -1.14
N GLN A 77 16.39 -9.81 -1.41
CA GLN A 77 17.00 -9.37 -2.66
C GLN A 77 16.71 -10.33 -3.81
N ARG A 78 15.47 -10.30 -4.30
CA ARG A 78 15.02 -11.13 -5.43
C ARG A 78 13.78 -10.55 -6.10
N PRO A 79 13.42 -11.01 -7.31
CA PRO A 79 12.10 -10.76 -7.89
C PRO A 79 10.97 -11.41 -7.08
N TYR A 80 9.77 -10.90 -7.27
CA TYR A 80 8.54 -11.51 -6.78
C TYR A 80 8.30 -12.88 -7.42
N ALA A 81 7.83 -13.82 -6.61
CA ALA A 81 7.42 -15.16 -7.00
C ALA A 81 6.02 -15.46 -6.47
N ASP A 82 5.29 -16.37 -7.13
CA ASP A 82 3.97 -16.75 -6.66
C ASP A 82 4.07 -17.47 -5.30
N GLY A 83 3.12 -17.18 -4.42
CA GLY A 83 3.15 -17.62 -3.02
C GLY A 83 3.77 -16.60 -2.06
N ASP A 84 4.47 -15.57 -2.56
CA ASP A 84 5.08 -14.55 -1.71
C ASP A 84 4.09 -13.73 -0.89
N VAL A 85 2.82 -13.65 -1.29
CA VAL A 85 1.78 -13.01 -0.46
C VAL A 85 1.66 -13.68 0.90
N GLY A 86 1.81 -15.02 0.94
CA GLY A 86 1.84 -15.80 2.17
C GLY A 86 0.70 -15.45 3.13
N SER A 87 1.06 -15.16 4.38
CA SER A 87 0.15 -14.76 5.46
C SER A 87 0.20 -13.26 5.78
N ALA A 88 0.54 -12.41 4.80
CA ALA A 88 0.58 -10.97 5.01
C ALA A 88 -0.82 -10.43 5.39
N TRP A 89 -0.87 -9.40 6.24
CA TRP A 89 -2.13 -8.73 6.57
C TRP A 89 -2.51 -7.65 5.56
N TYR A 90 -1.51 -7.14 4.85
CA TYR A 90 -1.63 -6.05 3.91
C TYR A 90 -0.49 -6.11 2.89
N VAL A 91 -0.79 -5.74 1.65
CA VAL A 91 0.15 -5.79 0.53
C VAL A 91 0.25 -4.42 -0.13
N LEU A 92 1.47 -4.02 -0.48
CA LEU A 92 1.76 -2.89 -1.35
C LEU A 92 2.49 -3.38 -2.61
N ALA A 93 1.78 -3.43 -3.73
CA ALA A 93 2.34 -3.68 -5.05
C ALA A 93 2.85 -2.36 -5.65
N ALA A 94 4.17 -2.18 -5.67
CA ALA A 94 4.83 -0.92 -6.02
C ALA A 94 6.03 -1.12 -6.96
N THR A 95 5.93 -2.07 -7.90
CA THR A 95 6.92 -2.26 -8.96
C THR A 95 6.65 -1.33 -10.15
N ASN A 96 7.66 -1.13 -11.00
CA ASN A 96 7.49 -0.46 -12.30
C ASN A 96 6.91 -1.39 -13.36
N ASP A 97 6.84 -2.68 -13.07
CA ASP A 97 6.27 -3.72 -13.94
C ASP A 97 4.78 -3.92 -13.59
N PRO A 98 3.84 -3.56 -14.49
CA PRO A 98 2.40 -3.73 -14.27
C PRO A 98 1.94 -5.19 -14.17
N GLU A 99 2.64 -6.13 -14.82
CA GLU A 99 2.31 -7.55 -14.79
C GLU A 99 2.65 -8.14 -13.42
N VAL A 100 3.81 -7.75 -12.85
CA VAL A 100 4.15 -8.10 -11.46
C VAL A 100 3.12 -7.53 -10.49
N ASN A 101 2.74 -6.25 -10.63
CA ASN A 101 1.71 -5.66 -9.78
C ASN A 101 0.35 -6.37 -9.90
N ALA A 102 -0.01 -6.83 -11.09
CA ALA A 102 -1.24 -7.60 -11.31
C ALA A 102 -1.19 -8.98 -10.64
N ARG A 103 -0.07 -9.70 -10.76
CA ARG A 103 0.15 -10.99 -10.09
C ARG A 103 0.08 -10.86 -8.57
N VAL A 104 0.74 -9.84 -8.01
CA VAL A 104 0.69 -9.54 -6.57
C VAL A 104 -0.73 -9.27 -6.11
N ALA A 105 -1.49 -8.47 -6.86
CA ALA A 105 -2.87 -8.15 -6.51
C ALA A 105 -3.81 -9.36 -6.61
N GLY A 106 -3.69 -10.18 -7.65
CA GLY A 106 -4.46 -11.41 -7.79
C GLY A 106 -4.16 -12.41 -6.67
N ALA A 107 -2.88 -12.59 -6.32
CA ALA A 107 -2.49 -13.45 -5.20
C ALA A 107 -3.01 -12.93 -3.85
N ALA A 108 -3.01 -11.61 -3.65
CA ALA A 108 -3.57 -10.97 -2.46
C ALA A 108 -5.08 -11.18 -2.37
N GLU A 109 -5.81 -11.03 -3.48
CA GLU A 109 -7.25 -11.28 -3.56
C GLU A 109 -7.59 -12.73 -3.20
N ALA A 110 -6.91 -13.69 -3.82
CA ALA A 110 -7.08 -15.11 -3.55
C ALA A 110 -6.83 -15.46 -2.07
N ALA A 111 -5.89 -14.77 -1.42
CA ALA A 111 -5.57 -14.93 -0.01
C ALA A 111 -6.46 -14.09 0.95
N ARG A 112 -7.40 -13.29 0.43
CA ARG A 112 -8.24 -12.34 1.19
C ARG A 112 -7.41 -11.31 1.97
N VAL A 113 -6.34 -10.83 1.33
CA VAL A 113 -5.42 -9.82 1.87
C VAL A 113 -5.63 -8.50 1.13
N PHE A 114 -5.84 -7.42 1.88
CA PHE A 114 -5.98 -6.09 1.29
C PHE A 114 -4.71 -5.65 0.56
N CYS A 115 -4.86 -5.21 -0.68
CA CYS A 115 -3.73 -4.84 -1.54
C CYS A 115 -3.90 -3.44 -2.11
N VAL A 116 -2.88 -2.60 -1.94
CA VAL A 116 -2.72 -1.36 -2.70
C VAL A 116 -1.88 -1.63 -3.93
N ARG A 117 -2.43 -1.28 -5.09
CA ARG A 117 -1.68 -1.16 -6.35
C ARG A 117 -1.27 0.28 -6.60
N ALA A 118 0.05 0.50 -6.66
CA ALA A 118 0.60 1.83 -6.85
C ALA A 118 0.43 2.39 -8.27
N ASP A 119 0.43 1.50 -9.26
CA ASP A 119 0.32 1.80 -10.69
C ASP A 119 -1.14 2.03 -11.13
N ALA A 120 -2.07 1.26 -10.58
CA ALA A 120 -3.48 1.27 -10.94
C ALA A 120 -4.37 1.08 -9.71
N ALA A 121 -4.59 2.16 -8.94
CA ALA A 121 -5.31 2.12 -7.66
C ALA A 121 -6.70 1.44 -7.71
N ARG A 122 -7.40 1.52 -8.85
CA ARG A 122 -8.72 0.88 -9.04
C ARG A 122 -8.67 -0.64 -9.15
N LEU A 123 -7.50 -1.19 -9.41
CA LEU A 123 -7.27 -2.63 -9.56
C LEU A 123 -6.70 -3.23 -8.26
N GLY A 124 -6.71 -2.48 -7.15
CA GLY A 124 -6.39 -2.97 -5.82
C GLY A 124 -7.61 -2.88 -4.89
N THR A 125 -7.61 -3.69 -3.83
CA THR A 125 -8.70 -3.75 -2.84
C THR A 125 -8.55 -2.75 -1.69
N ALA A 126 -7.41 -2.09 -1.59
CA ALA A 126 -7.18 -1.03 -0.62
C ALA A 126 -6.64 0.24 -1.28
N TRP A 127 -6.94 1.37 -0.66
CA TRP A 127 -6.58 2.69 -1.14
C TRP A 127 -5.83 3.41 -0.04
N THR A 128 -4.71 4.05 -0.38
CA THR A 128 -3.98 4.85 0.60
C THR A 128 -4.38 6.32 0.52
N PRO A 129 -5.02 6.89 1.55
CA PRO A 129 -5.38 8.31 1.58
C PRO A 129 -4.17 9.24 1.51
N ALA A 130 -4.44 10.50 1.16
CA ALA A 130 -3.60 11.60 1.57
C ALA A 130 -3.82 11.82 3.07
N VAL A 131 -2.82 11.51 3.88
CA VAL A 131 -2.89 11.57 5.35
C VAL A 131 -1.92 12.63 5.86
N GLU A 132 -2.35 13.38 6.87
CA GLU A 132 -1.49 14.24 7.70
C GLU A 132 -1.99 14.21 9.16
N ARG A 133 -1.11 14.59 10.08
CA ARG A 133 -1.45 14.72 11.50
C ARG A 133 -1.20 16.15 11.97
N ALA A 134 -2.18 16.74 12.64
CA ALA A 134 -2.09 18.08 13.20
C ALA A 134 -2.98 18.17 14.46
N ALA A 135 -2.51 18.88 15.49
CA ALA A 135 -3.25 19.14 16.72
C ALA A 135 -3.88 17.87 17.37
N GLY A 136 -3.18 16.74 17.35
CA GLY A 136 -3.68 15.47 17.88
C GLY A 136 -4.72 14.74 17.01
N LEU A 137 -5.09 15.31 15.86
CA LEU A 137 -6.01 14.74 14.90
C LEU A 137 -5.26 14.10 13.72
N THR A 138 -5.89 13.11 13.09
CA THR A 138 -5.45 12.56 11.80
C THR A 138 -6.46 12.95 10.74
N VAL A 139 -6.01 13.69 9.72
CA VAL A 139 -6.83 14.07 8.56
C VAL A 139 -6.48 13.14 7.41
N ALA A 140 -7.47 12.42 6.90
CA ALA A 140 -7.33 11.55 5.75
C ALA A 140 -8.31 11.97 4.65
N VAL A 141 -7.79 12.30 3.47
CA VAL A 141 -8.59 12.62 2.29
C VAL A 141 -8.43 11.51 1.27
N VAL A 142 -9.54 10.85 0.94
CA VAL A 142 -9.62 9.94 -0.21
C VAL A 142 -10.45 10.60 -1.30
N GLY A 143 -9.83 10.77 -2.48
CA GLY A 143 -10.50 11.26 -3.67
C GLY A 143 -10.58 10.18 -4.75
N ASN A 144 -11.53 10.33 -5.68
CA ASN A 144 -11.61 9.48 -6.86
C ASN A 144 -10.59 9.95 -7.91
N ARG A 145 -9.47 9.22 -8.04
CA ARG A 145 -8.48 9.37 -9.13
C ARG A 145 -7.74 10.71 -9.27
N ASP A 146 -7.64 11.51 -8.21
CA ASP A 146 -6.75 12.68 -8.23
C ASP A 146 -5.96 12.81 -6.91
N PRO A 147 -4.74 12.23 -6.86
CA PRO A 147 -3.87 12.37 -5.71
C PRO A 147 -3.51 13.83 -5.41
N ARG A 148 -3.35 14.67 -6.43
CA ARG A 148 -2.99 16.09 -6.26
C ARG A 148 -4.13 16.88 -5.64
N ARG A 149 -5.37 16.64 -6.08
CA ARG A 149 -6.56 17.22 -5.44
C ARG A 149 -6.72 16.73 -4.02
N SER A 150 -6.50 15.44 -3.75
CA SER A 150 -6.59 14.88 -2.39
C SER A 150 -5.58 15.54 -1.45
N VAL A 151 -4.34 15.76 -1.92
CA VAL A 151 -3.31 16.52 -1.18
C VAL A 151 -3.74 17.97 -0.96
N ARG A 152 -4.18 18.69 -1.99
CA ARG A 152 -4.63 20.09 -1.86
C ARG A 152 -5.77 20.26 -0.86
N VAL A 153 -6.77 19.37 -0.90
CA VAL A 153 -7.90 19.42 0.03
C VAL A 153 -7.44 19.12 1.45
N ARG A 154 -6.56 18.13 1.63
CA ARG A 154 -5.95 17.83 2.93
C ARG A 154 -5.18 19.05 3.47
N ASP A 155 -4.38 19.71 2.64
CA ASP A 155 -3.60 20.89 3.04
C ASP A 155 -4.50 22.05 3.46
N ALA A 156 -5.61 22.27 2.75
CA ALA A 156 -6.61 23.26 3.12
C ALA A 156 -7.31 22.93 4.45
N LEU A 157 -7.61 21.65 4.71
CA LEU A 157 -8.19 21.21 5.98
C LEU A 157 -7.23 21.41 7.15
N LEU A 158 -5.92 21.23 6.93
CA LEU A 158 -4.92 21.44 7.97
C LEU A 158 -4.78 22.91 8.35
N ALA A 159 -4.85 23.82 7.39
CA ALA A 159 -4.84 25.25 7.69
C ALA A 159 -5.98 25.63 8.65
N ALA A 160 -7.18 25.08 8.41
CA ALA A 160 -8.34 25.31 9.27
C ALA A 160 -8.28 24.64 10.66
N LEU A 161 -7.33 23.73 10.90
CA LEU A 161 -7.11 23.12 12.22
C LEU A 161 -6.13 23.90 13.09
N HIS A 162 -5.43 24.88 12.51
CA HIS A 162 -4.46 25.72 13.21
C HIS A 162 -5.05 27.08 13.64
N ASP A 163 -6.24 27.41 13.13
CA ASP A 163 -7.07 28.55 13.55
C ASP A 163 -8.05 28.15 14.66
#